data_AF-A0A8W8K5Z3-F1
#
_entry.id   AF-A0A8W8K5Z3-F1
#
_cell.length_a   1.000
_cell.length_b   1.000
_cell.length_c   1.000
_cell.angle_alpha   90.00
_cell.angle_beta   90.00
_cell.angle_gamma   90.00
#
_symmetry.space_group_name_H-M   'P 1'
#
loop_
_entity.id
_entity.type
_entity.pdbx_description
1 polymer ?
#
loop_
_entity_poly.entity_id
_entity_poly.type
_entity_poly.pdbx_seq_one_letter_code
_entity_poly.pdbx_strand_id
1 'polypeptide(L)' 'MYRTVRDDHELHIHPTSVLTFTDPPKWVVFNDIVQTNKDYMRDISVIEPDWLCELAPHFYQFGTEREIAYKRAKRDEQGR' A
#
# COMPACT_ATOMS: atom_id res chain seq x y z
N MET A 1 -1.25 8.87 5.38
CA MET A 1 -2.36 8.12 4.76
C MET A 1 -1.74 7.15 3.76
N TYR A 2 -2.13 5.88 3.81
CA TYR A 2 -1.64 4.82 2.93
C TYR A 2 -2.76 4.35 2.00
N ARG A 3 -2.40 3.68 0.91
CA ARG A 3 -3.35 3.02 0.02
C ARG A 3 -2.91 1.58 -0.25
N THR A 4 -3.86 0.67 -0.26
CA THR A 4 -3.58 -0.70 -0.70
C THR A 4 -3.28 -0.72 -2.19
N VAL A 5 -2.37 -1.60 -2.57
CA VAL A 5 -1.84 -1.67 -3.94
C VAL A 5 -2.91 -2.09 -4.96
N ARG A 6 -3.77 -3.04 -4.59
CA ARG A 6 -4.77 -3.61 -5.50
C ARG A 6 -6.05 -2.78 -5.54
N ASP A 7 -6.66 -2.55 -4.37
CA ASP A 7 -7.99 -1.96 -4.28
C ASP A 7 -8.00 -0.43 -4.14
N ASP A 8 -6.82 0.22 -4.10
CA ASP A 8 -6.68 1.66 -3.79
C ASP A 8 -7.39 2.06 -2.48
N HIS A 9 -7.52 1.10 -1.56
CA HIS A 9 -8.25 1.29 -0.31
C HIS A 9 -7.46 2.20 0.62
N GLU A 10 -8.06 3.32 1.01
CA GLU A 10 -7.47 4.29 1.93
C GLU A 10 -7.40 3.73 3.37
N LEU A 11 -6.20 3.67 3.91
CA LEU A 11 -5.93 3.14 5.24
C LEU A 11 -5.01 4.07 6.05
N HIS A 12 -5.13 3.98 7.37
CA HIS A 12 -4.32 4.72 8.32
C HIS A 12 -3.48 3.77 9.17
N ILE A 13 -2.31 4.22 9.63
CA ILE A 13 -1.57 3.47 10.66
C ILE A 13 -2.35 3.59 11.96
N HIS A 14 -2.59 2.46 12.64
CA HIS A 14 -3.25 2.47 13.94
C HIS A 14 -2.43 3.30 14.96
N PRO A 15 -3.05 4.18 15.77
CA PRO A 15 -2.33 5.14 16.62
C PRO A 15 -1.43 4.51 17.68
N THR A 16 -1.62 3.22 18.00
CA THR A 16 -0.75 2.48 18.92
C THR A 16 0.53 1.97 18.27
N SER A 17 0.67 2.06 16.95
CA SER A 17 1.89 1.65 16.26
C SER A 17 2.99 2.68 16.46
N VAL A 18 4.22 2.20 16.74
CA VAL A 18 5.42 3.04 16.88
C VAL A 18 5.71 3.86 15.62
N LEU A 19 5.31 3.37 14.45
CA LEU A 19 5.48 4.03 13.15
C LEU A 19 4.69 5.34 13.02
N THR A 20 3.76 5.60 13.95
CA THR A 20 3.02 6.87 14.02
C THR A 20 3.90 8.02 14.52
N PHE A 21 4.98 7.72 15.24
CA PHE A 21 5.85 8.70 15.90
C PHE A 21 7.18 8.95 15.17
N THR A 22 7.39 8.29 14.03
CA THR A 22 8.59 8.40 13.19
C THR A 22 8.22 8.91 11.82
N ASP A 23 9.22 9.25 11.00
CA ASP A 23 8.99 9.50 9.58
C ASP A 23 8.26 8.30 8.94
N PRO A 24 7.13 8.54 8.24
CA PRO A 24 6.33 7.46 7.71
C PRO A 24 7.07 6.75 6.57
N PRO A 25 7.28 5.43 6.66
CA PRO A 25 7.91 4.65 5.60
C PRO A 25 7.07 4.69 4.32
N LYS A 26 7.72 4.53 3.15
CA LYS A 26 7.01 4.55 1.86
C LYS A 26 6.15 3.30 1.64
N TRP A 27 6.64 2.14 2.07
CA TRP A 27 6.02 0.84 1.83
C TRP A 27 5.95 0.04 3.13
N VAL A 28 4.79 -0.58 3.34
CA VAL A 28 4.51 -1.41 4.49
C VAL A 28 3.64 -2.60 4.09
N VAL A 29 3.78 -3.69 4.83
CA VAL A 29 2.81 -4.79 4.88
C VAL A 29 2.09 -4.75 6.22
N PHE A 30 0.84 -5.20 6.25
CA PHE A 30 0.00 -5.26 7.44
C PHE A 30 -0.73 -6.61 7.49
N ASN A 31 -1.09 -7.05 8.70
CA ASN A 31 -1.80 -8.33 8.88
C ASN A 31 -3.33 -8.13 8.92
N ASP A 32 -3.80 -7.11 9.65
CA ASP A 32 -5.22 -6.91 9.92
C ASP A 32 -5.65 -5.45 9.67
N ILE A 33 -6.94 -5.30 9.36
CA ILE A 33 -7.63 -4.01 9.28
C ILE A 33 -8.64 -3.91 10.43
N VAL A 34 -8.55 -2.85 11.21
CA VAL A 34 -9.51 -2.51 12.27
C VAL A 34 -10.43 -1.43 11.74
N GLN A 35 -11.69 -1.79 11.51
CA GLN A 35 -12.72 -0.89 11.02
C GLN A 35 -13.40 -0.15 12.17
N THR A 36 -13.35 1.18 12.14
CA THR A 36 -13.99 2.05 13.15
C THR A 36 -14.64 3.26 12.46
N ASN A 37 -14.32 4.49 12.89
CA ASN A 37 -14.62 5.72 12.14
C ASN A 37 -13.68 5.91 10.95
N LYS A 38 -12.47 5.33 11.03
CA LYS A 38 -11.49 5.21 9.95
C LYS A 38 -10.94 3.79 9.96
N ASP A 39 -10.51 3.31 8.81
CA ASP A 39 -9.89 1.99 8.70
C ASP A 39 -8.40 2.08 9.01
N TYR A 40 -7.97 1.28 10.00
CA TYR A 40 -6.61 1.29 10.53
C TYR A 40 -5.90 -0.04 10.31
N MET A 41 -4.66 0.01 9.83
CA MET A 41 -3.76 -1.14 9.71
C MET A 41 -3.16 -1.51 11.07
N ARG A 42 -3.11 -2.82 11.38
CA ARG A 42 -2.45 -3.39 12.56
C ARG A 42 -1.37 -4.41 12.15
N ASP A 43 -0.39 -4.60 13.02
CA ASP A 43 0.77 -5.49 12.83
C ASP A 43 1.54 -5.14 11.55
N ILE A 44 2.11 -3.94 11.55
CA ILE A 44 2.73 -3.32 10.39
C ILE A 44 4.23 -3.58 10.38
N SER A 45 4.76 -3.98 9.24
CA SER A 45 6.21 -4.13 9.01
C SER A 45 6.64 -3.32 7.79
N VAL A 46 7.78 -2.63 7.91
CA VAL A 46 8.40 -1.87 6.81
C VAL A 46 9.08 -2.84 5.86
N ILE A 47 8.91 -2.63 4.56
CA ILE A 47 9.46 -3.49 3.52
C ILE A 47 9.98 -2.68 2.33
N GLU A 48 10.88 -3.27 1.56
CA GLU A 48 11.14 -2.82 0.18
C GLU A 48 10.17 -3.57 -0.78
N PRO A 49 9.59 -2.89 -1.78
CA PRO A 49 8.59 -3.50 -2.67
C PRO A 49 9.17 -4.65 -3.50
N ASP A 50 10.46 -4.62 -3.83
CA ASP A 50 11.14 -5.65 -4.63
C ASP A 50 11.05 -7.03 -3.98
N TRP A 51 11.06 -7.11 -2.64
CA TRP A 51 10.96 -8.37 -1.91
C TRP A 51 9.66 -9.13 -2.19
N LEU A 52 8.56 -8.41 -2.41
CA LEU A 52 7.27 -9.02 -2.73
C LEU A 52 7.25 -9.58 -4.15
N CYS A 53 7.88 -8.88 -5.10
CA CYS A 53 8.03 -9.35 -6.48
C CYS A 53 8.96 -10.56 -6.56
N GLU A 54 9.96 -10.67 -5.70
CA GLU A 54 10.83 -11.85 -5.59
C GLU A 54 10.10 -13.05 -4.95
N LEU A 55 9.37 -12.84 -3.85
CA LEU A 55 8.72 -13.92 -3.10
C LEU A 55 7.46 -14.46 -3.79
N ALA A 56 6.67 -13.59 -4.41
CA ALA A 56 5.41 -13.96 -5.04
C ALA A 56 5.17 -13.14 -6.33
N PRO A 57 6.00 -13.35 -7.39
CA PRO A 57 5.92 -12.58 -8.62
C PRO A 57 4.55 -12.66 -9.28
N HIS A 58 3.92 -13.84 -9.27
CA HIS A 58 2.58 -14.06 -9.82
C HIS A 58 1.48 -13.23 -9.15
N PHE A 59 1.66 -12.88 -7.87
CA PHE A 59 0.68 -12.10 -7.11
C PHE A 59 0.96 -10.59 -7.24
N TYR A 60 2.22 -10.17 -7.19
CA TYR A 60 2.60 -8.75 -7.12
C TYR A 60 2.98 -8.11 -8.46
N GLN A 61 3.44 -8.86 -9.49
CA GLN A 61 3.70 -8.28 -10.83
C GLN A 61 2.41 -7.83 -11.54
N PHE A 62 1.33 -8.60 -11.39
CA PHE A 62 0.07 -8.33 -12.07
C PHE A 62 -0.80 -7.30 -11.34
N GLY A 63 -0.72 -7.22 -10.00
CA GLY A 63 -1.52 -6.30 -9.19
C GLY A 63 -0.86 -4.97 -8.83
N THR A 64 0.46 -4.83 -9.05
CA THR A 64 1.23 -3.66 -8.59
C THR A 64 1.82 -2.90 -9.77
N GLU A 65 2.81 -3.46 -10.47
CA GLU A 65 3.53 -2.72 -11.52
C GLU A 65 2.68 -2.45 -12.75
N ARG A 66 2.00 -3.46 -13.31
CA ARG A 66 1.14 -3.29 -14.49
C ARG A 66 -0.08 -2.42 -14.19
N GLU A 67 -0.68 -2.58 -13.01
CA GLU A 67 -1.89 -1.84 -12.63
C GLU A 67 -1.58 -0.38 -12.28
N ILE A 68 -0.45 -0.11 -11.62
CA ILE A 68 0.06 1.26 -11.38
C ILE A 68 0.49 1.93 -12.68
N ALA A 69 1.19 1.22 -13.57
CA ALA A 69 1.58 1.74 -14.89
C ALA A 69 0.34 2.07 -15.74
N TYR A 70 -0.67 1.20 -15.72
CA TYR A 70 -1.95 1.43 -16.40
C TYR A 70 -2.69 2.65 -15.82
N LYS A 71 -2.81 2.77 -14.49
CA LYS A 71 -3.44 3.92 -13.83
C LYS A 71 -2.70 5.24 -14.12
N ARG A 72 -1.36 5.22 -14.19
CA ARG A 72 -0.53 6.39 -14.56
C ARG A 72 -0.74 6.80 -16.01
N ALA A 73 -0.57 5.87 -16.96
CA ALA A 73 -0.76 6.13 -18.39
C ALA A 73 -2.14 6.73 -18.70
N LYS A 74 -3.18 6.21 -18.04
CA LYS A 74 -4.55 6.70 -18.22
C LYS A 74 -4.79 8.10 -17.65
N ARG A 75 -4.08 8.49 -16.57
CA ARG A 75 -4.15 9.85 -16.02
C ARG A 75 -3.50 10.88 -16.95
N ASP A 76 -2.38 10.52 -17.56
CA ASP A 76 -1.65 11.40 -18.49
C ASP A 76 -2.44 11.64 -19.79
N GLU A 77 -3.25 10.66 -20.22
CA GLU A 77 -4.15 10.78 -21.37
C GLU A 77 -5.37 11.70 -21.11
N GLN A 78 -5.81 11.82 -19.85
CA GLN A 78 -7.02 12.58 -19.49
C GLN A 78 -6.74 14.06 -19.17
N GLY A 79 -5.46 14.45 -19.07
CA GLY A 79 -5.01 15.81 -18.80
C GLY A 79 -4.47 16.57 -20.01
N ARG A 80 -4.63 16.04 -21.23
CA ARG A 80 -4.15 16.64 -22.48
C ARG A 80 -5.29 17.09 -23.39
#